data_AF-A0A7M3XUD7-F1
#
_entry.id   AF-A0A7M3XUD7-F1
#
_cell.length_a   1.000
_cell.length_b   1.000
_cell.length_c   1.000
_cell.angle_alpha   90.00
_cell.angle_beta   90.00
_cell.angle_gamma   90.00
#
_symmetry.space_group_name_H-M   'P 1'
#
loop_
_entity.id
_entity.type
_entity.pdbx_description
1 polymer ?
#
loop_
_entity_poly.entity_id
_entity_poly.type
_entity_poly.pdbx_seq_one_letter_code
_entity_poly.pdbx_strand_id
1 'polypeptide(L)' 'MARQLLQHCKKCGAWTLQRDCPHCDEIANAAAPIKWSPEDQRANIRRKMYDVESPEWLTTLPNLKTITDSRKAILEEE' A
#
# COMPACT_ATOMS: atom_id res chain seq x y z
N MET A 1 -3.43 -21.23 -3.24
CA MET A 1 -3.79 -19.83 -2.97
C MET A 1 -4.45 -19.27 -4.21
N ALA A 2 -5.73 -18.86 -4.13
CA ALA A 2 -6.40 -18.22 -5.26
C ALA A 2 -5.62 -16.95 -5.63
N ARG A 3 -5.13 -16.87 -6.87
CA ARG A 3 -4.42 -15.68 -7.36
C ARG A 3 -5.46 -14.61 -7.60
N GLN A 4 -5.24 -13.43 -7.02
CA GLN A 4 -6.08 -12.28 -7.33
C GLN A 4 -5.93 -11.91 -8.81
N LEU A 5 -7.06 -11.81 -9.52
CA LEU A 5 -7.10 -11.47 -10.94
C LEU A 5 -6.89 -9.97 -11.18
N LEU A 6 -7.54 -9.12 -10.39
CA LEU A 6 -7.46 -7.67 -10.56
C LEU A 6 -6.10 -7.11 -10.12
N GLN A 7 -5.42 -6.44 -11.05
CA GLN A 7 -4.16 -5.74 -10.85
C GLN A 7 -4.35 -4.22 -10.93
N HIS A 8 -3.44 -3.49 -10.30
CA HIS A 8 -3.38 -2.03 -10.29
C HIS A 8 -1.94 -1.58 -10.59
N CYS A 9 -1.80 -0.63 -11.52
CA CYS A 9 -0.52 -0.05 -11.87
C CYS A 9 -0.14 1.05 -10.86
N LYS A 10 1.03 0.94 -10.22
CA LYS A 10 1.50 1.94 -9.26
C LYS A 10 1.94 3.27 -9.90
N LYS A 11 2.25 3.27 -11.20
CA LYS A 11 2.73 4.47 -11.90
C LYS A 11 1.61 5.35 -12.42
N CYS A 12 0.65 4.75 -13.13
CA CYS A 12 -0.43 5.48 -13.79
C CYS A 12 -1.80 5.32 -13.14
N GLY A 13 -1.94 4.43 -12.14
CA GLY A 13 -3.23 4.18 -11.47
C GLY A 13 -4.24 3.36 -12.28
N ALA A 14 -3.85 2.86 -13.46
CA ALA A 14 -4.75 2.07 -14.29
C ALA A 14 -5.02 0.68 -13.69
N TRP A 15 -6.25 0.21 -13.90
CA TRP A 15 -6.71 -1.12 -13.53
C TRP A 15 -6.59 -2.07 -14.71
N THR A 16 -6.12 -3.29 -14.47
CA THR A 16 -5.96 -4.30 -15.52
C THR A 16 -6.11 -5.71 -14.97
N LEU A 17 -6.42 -6.67 -15.84
CA LEU A 17 -6.39 -8.10 -15.54
C LEU A 17 -5.10 -8.77 -16.03
N GLN A 18 -4.26 -8.02 -16.75
CA GLN A 18 -2.97 -8.47 -17.25
C GLN A 18 -1.86 -8.14 -16.25
N ARG A 19 -0.71 -8.81 -16.42
CA ARG A 19 0.48 -8.53 -15.61
C ARG A 19 1.12 -7.20 -15.98
N ASP A 20 1.03 -6.83 -17.25
CA ASP A 20 1.63 -5.62 -17.79
C ASP A 20 0.53 -4.56 -17.98
N CYS A 21 0.86 -3.31 -17.66
CA CYS A 21 -0.08 -2.21 -17.76
C CYS A 21 -0.25 -1.79 -19.22
N PRO A 22 -1.48 -1.76 -19.76
CA PRO A 22 -1.73 -1.42 -21.17
C PRO A 22 -1.50 0.06 -21.51
N HIS A 23 -1.26 0.92 -20.51
CA HIS A 23 -1.05 2.37 -20.71
C HIS A 23 0.40 2.81 -20.60
N CYS A 24 1.21 2.12 -19.79
CA CYS A 24 2.58 2.57 -19.49
C CYS A 24 3.61 1.44 -19.49
N ASP A 25 3.21 0.23 -19.89
CA ASP A 25 4.03 -0.98 -20.02
C ASP A 25 4.79 -1.42 -18.75
N GLU A 26 4.48 -0.83 -17.59
CA GLU A 26 5.01 -1.27 -16.30
C GLU A 26 4.23 -2.44 -15.71
N ILE A 27 4.87 -3.14 -14.76
CA ILE A 27 4.27 -4.27 -14.05
C ILE A 27 3.12 -3.78 -13.15
N ALA A 28 1.92 -4.26 -13.43
CA ALA A 28 0.77 -4.10 -12.57
C ALA A 28 0.85 -5.13 -11.41
N ASN A 29 0.60 -4.66 -10.18
CA ASN A 29 0.63 -5.49 -8.98
C ASN A 29 -0.77 -5.84 -8.52
N ALA A 30 -0.90 -6.88 -7.69
CA ALA A 30 -2.19 -7.27 -7.13
C ALA A 30 -2.83 -6.07 -6.42
N ALA A 31 -4.07 -5.76 -6.77
CA ALA A 31 -4.68 -4.51 -6.32
C ALA A 31 -5.10 -4.54 -4.85
N ALA A 32 -5.45 -5.71 -4.30
CA ALA A 32 -5.80 -5.80 -2.89
C ALA A 32 -4.52 -5.89 -2.04
N PRO A 33 -4.55 -5.29 -0.85
CA PRO A 33 -3.46 -5.42 0.10
C PRO A 33 -3.32 -6.87 0.59
N ILE A 34 -2.14 -7.18 1.11
CA ILE A 34 -1.90 -8.44 1.81
C ILE A 34 -2.78 -8.47 3.06
N LYS A 35 -3.45 -9.61 3.30
CA LYS A 35 -4.26 -9.80 4.51
C LYS A 35 -3.36 -9.72 5.74
N TRP A 36 -3.77 -8.89 6.71
CA TRP A 36 -3.12 -8.81 8.01
C TRP A 36 -3.64 -9.93 8.94
N SER A 37 -2.77 -10.48 9.77
CA SER A 37 -3.12 -11.42 10.86
C SER A 37 -2.31 -11.08 12.11
N PRO A 38 -2.89 -11.24 13.31
CA PRO A 38 -2.17 -11.05 14.57
C PRO A 38 -0.91 -11.93 14.72
N GLU A 39 -0.97 -13.16 14.21
CA GLU A 39 0.07 -14.18 14.37
C GLU A 39 1.24 -14.04 13.39
N ASP A 40 1.18 -13.10 12.45
CA ASP A 40 2.08 -12.95 11.29
C ASP A 40 3.56 -13.28 11.58
N GLN A 41 3.93 -14.53 11.27
CA GLN A 41 5.24 -15.10 11.58
C GLN A 41 6.39 -14.37 10.87
N ARG A 42 6.10 -13.66 9.77
CA ARG A 42 7.11 -12.96 8.96
C ARG A 42 7.16 -11.46 9.28
N ALA A 43 6.42 -10.99 10.28
CA ALA A 43 6.43 -9.58 10.70
C ALA A 43 7.84 -9.10 11.09
N ASN A 44 8.61 -9.93 11.79
CA ASN A 44 10.00 -9.61 12.18
C ASN A 44 10.89 -9.32 10.96
N ILE A 45 10.74 -10.10 9.89
CA ILE A 45 11.53 -9.94 8.66
C ILE A 45 11.13 -8.65 7.95
N ARG A 46 9.83 -8.37 7.83
CA ARG A 46 9.36 -7.12 7.21
C ARG A 46 9.80 -5.90 8.01
N ARG A 47 9.72 -5.92 9.34
CA ARG A 47 10.19 -4.81 10.20
C ARG A 47 11.67 -4.50 9.97
N LYS A 48 12.52 -5.53 9.83
CA LYS A 48 13.94 -5.36 9.49
C LYS A 48 14.15 -4.82 8.08
N MET A 49 13.39 -5.30 7.09
CA MET A 49 13.49 -4.84 5.70
C MET A 49 13.13 -3.36 5.54
N TYR A 50 12.18 -2.86 6.33
CA TYR A 50 11.76 -1.45 6.33
C TYR A 50 12.46 -0.59 7.39
N ASP A 51 13.44 -1.15 8.10
CA ASP A 51 14.20 -0.48 9.16
C ASP A 51 13.35 0.33 10.15
N VAL A 52 12.27 -0.31 10.63
CA VAL A 52 11.23 0.32 11.46
C VAL A 52 11.75 0.81 12.82
N GLU A 53 12.88 0.27 13.28
CA GLU A 53 13.48 0.62 14.56
C GLU A 53 14.35 1.90 14.48
N SER A 54 14.61 2.41 13.27
CA SER A 54 15.40 3.63 13.06
C SER A 54 14.66 4.90 13.51
N PRO A 55 15.39 5.94 13.98
CA PRO A 55 14.78 7.22 14.32
C PRO A 55 14.21 7.94 13.09
N GLU A 56 14.77 7.67 11.90
CA GLU A 56 14.27 8.23 10.63
C GLU A 56 12.87 7.72 10.33
N TRP A 57 12.58 6.44 10.58
CA TRP A 57 11.26 5.87 10.39
C TRP A 57 10.18 6.59 11.20
N LEU A 58 10.49 7.00 12.45
CA LEU A 58 9.55 7.74 13.29
C LEU A 58 9.10 9.06 12.67
N THR A 59 9.98 9.72 11.89
CA THR A 59 9.64 10.98 11.21
C THR A 59 8.67 10.79 10.06
N THR A 60 8.58 9.59 9.49
CA THR A 60 7.64 9.25 8.41
C THR A 60 6.22 8.99 8.90
N LEU A 61 6.04 8.81 10.22
CA LEU A 61 4.73 8.54 10.79
C LEU A 61 3.82 9.78 10.68
N PRO A 62 2.57 9.60 10.25
CA PRO A 62 1.62 10.69 10.18
C PRO A 62 1.27 11.21 11.58
N ASN A 63 1.17 12.53 11.70
CA ASN A 63 0.77 13.19 12.95
C ASN A 63 -0.77 13.21 13.08
N LEU A 64 -1.26 13.35 14.32
CA LEU A 64 -2.70 13.34 14.57
C LEU A 64 -3.45 14.45 13.81
N LYS A 65 -2.86 15.66 13.74
CA LYS A 65 -3.42 16.79 12.97
C LYS A 65 -3.52 16.47 11.48
N THR A 66 -2.46 15.87 10.91
CA THR A 66 -2.48 15.51 9.49
C THR A 66 -3.58 14.48 9.21
N ILE A 67 -3.80 13.52 10.09
CA ILE A 67 -4.87 12.50 9.93
C ILE A 67 -6.26 13.12 9.99
N THR A 68 -6.49 14.05 10.92
CA THR A 68 -7.79 14.73 11.02
C THR A 68 -8.11 15.57 9.79
N ASP A 69 -7.09 16.22 9.23
CA ASP A 69 -7.24 17.04 8.03
C ASP A 69 -7.46 16.16 6.78
N SER A 70 -6.71 15.05 6.65
CA SER A 70 -6.95 14.04 5.61
C SER A 70 -8.37 13.48 5.66
N ARG A 71 -8.87 13.18 6.86
CA ARG A 71 -10.22 12.66 7.06
C ARG A 71 -11.29 13.68 6.69
N LYS A 72 -11.08 14.96 6.98
CA LYS A 72 -12.01 16.03 6.59
C LYS A 72 -12.07 16.19 5.07
N ALA A 73 -10.93 16.18 4.39
CA ALA A 73 -10.88 16.27 2.93
C ALA A 73 -11.68 15.14 2.25
N ILE A 74 -11.58 13.90 2.75
CA ILE A 74 -12.36 12.77 2.23
C ILE A 74 -13.87 12.99 2.42
N LEU A 75 -14.30 13.53 3.56
CA LEU A 75 -15.71 13.78 3.86
C LEU A 75 -16.30 14.97 3.09
N GLU A 76 -15.46 15.88 2.58
CA GLU A 76 -15.88 17.03 1.78
C GLU A 76 -15.93 16.71 0.28
N GLU A 77 -15.24 15.65 -0.16
CA GLU A 77 -15.29 15.13 -1.54
C GLU A 77 -16.46 14.15 -1.79
N GLU A 78 -17.07 13.60 -0.72
CA GLU A 78 -18.28 12.76 -0.75
C GLU A 78 -19.58 13.58 -0.74
#